data_AF-A0AAV4AZ34-F1
#
_entry.id   AF-A0AAV4AZ34-F1
#
_cell.length_a   1.000
_cell.length_b   1.000
_cell.length_c   1.000
_cell.angle_alpha   90.00
_cell.angle_beta   90.00
_cell.angle_gamma   90.00
#
_symmetry.space_group_name_H-M   'P 1'
#
loop_
_entity.id
_entity.type
_entity.pdbx_description
1 polymer ?
#
loop_
_entity_poly.entity_id
_entity_poly.type
_entity_poly.pdbx_seq_one_letter_code
_entity_poly.pdbx_strand_id
1 'polypeptide(L)'
;MQTSRPWRRVEKLGYDVPVWDFRCPGVTSISADVHKYGYSVKGASVIVYKSEEYRKFQIYSYGSWPGGLYGSPSMAGTRPGGNIAAAWAAMKSLGEEGYMDRARTLMDITDRLKKGIMETEVDLSACVLNPLF
;
A
#
# COMPACT_ATOMS: atom_id res chain seq x y z
N MET A 1 -1.70 12.06 -4.33
CA MET A 1 -2.68 10.96 -4.54
C MET A 1 -2.88 10.27 -3.20
N GLN A 2 -4.11 10.14 -2.71
CA GLN A 2 -4.39 9.58 -1.38
C GLN A 2 -3.99 8.09 -1.35
N THR A 3 -3.14 7.71 -0.39
CA THR A 3 -2.41 6.43 -0.37
C THR A 3 -3.23 5.25 0.18
N SER A 4 -4.55 5.41 0.32
CA SER A 4 -5.41 4.48 1.07
C SER A 4 -6.44 3.76 0.21
N ARG A 5 -6.16 3.46 -1.07
CA ARG A 5 -7.04 2.57 -1.86
C ARG A 5 -6.24 1.50 -2.59
N PRO A 6 -6.82 0.32 -2.85
CA PRO A 6 -6.17 -0.75 -3.62
C PRO A 6 -6.18 -0.44 -5.13
N TRP A 7 -5.57 0.67 -5.54
CA TRP A 7 -5.71 1.30 -6.86
C TRP A 7 -5.52 0.36 -8.06
N ARG A 8 -4.56 -0.56 -8.02
CA ARG A 8 -4.36 -1.54 -9.12
C ARG A 8 -5.55 -2.48 -9.31
N ARG A 9 -6.22 -2.88 -8.24
CA ARG A 9 -7.43 -3.72 -8.32
C ARG A 9 -8.64 -2.91 -8.75
N VAL A 10 -8.75 -1.68 -8.28
CA VAL A 10 -9.80 -0.73 -8.71
C VAL A 10 -9.70 -0.47 -10.22
N GLU A 11 -8.49 -0.25 -10.75
CA GLU A 11 -8.23 -0.17 -12.19
C GLU A 11 -8.67 -1.46 -12.93
N LYS A 12 -8.30 -2.64 -12.41
CA LYS A 12 -8.72 -3.94 -12.99
C LYS A 12 -10.24 -4.17 -12.96
N LEU A 13 -10.98 -3.50 -12.08
CA LEU A 13 -12.43 -3.55 -12.03
C LEU A 13 -13.10 -2.59 -13.04
N GLY A 14 -12.32 -1.82 -13.80
CA GLY A 14 -12.83 -0.92 -14.85
C GLY A 14 -13.09 0.52 -14.41
N TYR A 15 -12.73 0.88 -13.17
CA TYR A 15 -12.79 2.27 -12.73
C TYR A 15 -11.69 3.10 -13.40
N ASP A 16 -12.00 4.36 -13.68
CA ASP A 16 -11.01 5.32 -14.19
C ASP A 16 -10.00 5.66 -13.09
N VAL A 17 -8.79 5.09 -13.22
CA VAL A 17 -7.68 5.27 -12.29
C VAL A 17 -6.48 5.75 -13.09
N PRO A 18 -5.99 6.99 -12.84
CA PRO A 18 -4.77 7.46 -13.48
C PRO A 18 -3.59 6.51 -13.23
N VAL A 19 -2.71 6.36 -14.22
CA VAL A 19 -1.49 5.56 -14.03
C VAL A 19 -0.67 6.16 -12.88
N TRP A 20 -0.35 5.34 -11.89
CA TRP A 20 0.24 5.79 -10.63
C TRP A 20 1.46 4.96 -10.19
N ASP A 21 1.69 3.80 -10.82
CA ASP A 21 2.75 2.86 -10.45
C ASP A 21 4.00 3.04 -11.33
N PHE A 22 4.91 2.05 -11.34
CA PHE A 22 6.17 2.11 -12.10
C PHE A 22 6.01 2.23 -13.62
N ARG A 23 4.79 2.07 -14.17
CA ARG A 23 4.47 2.43 -15.55
C ARG A 23 4.70 3.92 -15.83
N CYS A 24 4.59 4.78 -14.81
CA CYS A 24 4.99 6.18 -14.90
C CYS A 24 6.51 6.31 -14.87
N PRO A 25 7.16 6.89 -15.91
CA PRO A 25 8.62 6.94 -16.00
C PRO A 25 9.31 7.60 -14.79
N GLY A 26 8.69 8.66 -14.24
CA GLY A 26 9.22 9.41 -13.10
C GLY A 26 9.03 8.75 -11.73
N VAL A 27 8.28 7.65 -11.62
CA VAL A 27 8.11 6.95 -10.34
C VAL A 27 9.34 6.09 -10.07
N THR A 28 10.07 6.39 -8.99
CA THR A 28 11.30 5.67 -8.60
C THR A 28 11.09 4.74 -7.41
N SER A 29 10.06 4.97 -6.60
CA SER A 29 9.70 4.13 -5.46
C SER A 29 8.19 4.16 -5.16
N ILE A 30 7.68 3.08 -4.59
CA ILE A 30 6.28 2.95 -4.13
C ILE A 30 6.29 2.31 -2.74
N SER A 31 5.62 2.96 -1.78
CA SER A 31 5.29 2.33 -0.50
C SER A 31 3.88 1.75 -0.52
N ALA A 32 3.69 0.61 0.15
CA ALA A 32 2.39 -0.04 0.25
C ALA A 32 2.24 -0.72 1.62
N ASP A 33 1.22 -0.31 2.37
CA ASP A 33 0.95 -0.89 3.68
C ASP A 33 0.18 -2.20 3.56
N VAL A 34 0.89 -3.31 3.77
CA VAL A 34 0.29 -4.65 3.77
C VAL A 34 -0.70 -4.81 4.94
N HIS A 35 -0.49 -4.09 6.04
CA HIS A 35 -1.42 -4.07 7.17
C HIS A 35 -2.70 -3.19 6.97
N LYS A 36 -2.86 -2.60 5.78
CA LYS A 36 -4.09 -1.89 5.36
C LYS A 36 -4.89 -2.80 4.44
N TYR A 37 -4.98 -2.46 3.15
CA TYR A 37 -5.70 -3.24 2.15
C TYR A 37 -4.94 -4.49 1.68
N GLY A 38 -3.78 -4.79 2.27
CA GLY A 38 -3.17 -6.12 2.20
C GLY A 38 -3.80 -7.12 3.19
N TYR A 39 -4.65 -6.65 4.12
CA TYR A 39 -5.36 -7.43 5.13
C TYR A 39 -4.45 -8.23 6.08
N SER A 40 -3.22 -7.77 6.28
CA SER A 40 -2.33 -8.34 7.30
C SER A 40 -2.50 -7.66 8.66
N VAL A 41 -1.91 -8.27 9.68
CA VAL A 41 -1.78 -7.70 11.02
C VAL A 41 -0.97 -6.41 11.00
N LYS A 42 -1.23 -5.51 11.96
CA LYS A 42 -0.48 -4.24 12.11
C LYS A 42 1.02 -4.50 12.25
N GLY A 43 1.84 -3.55 11.80
CA GLY A 43 3.31 -3.66 11.84
C GLY A 43 3.97 -4.21 10.57
N ALA A 44 3.24 -4.40 9.47
CA ALA A 44 3.81 -4.77 8.17
C ALA A 44 3.51 -3.75 7.06
N SER A 45 4.55 -3.28 6.37
CA SER A 45 4.50 -2.44 5.17
C SER A 45 5.67 -2.77 4.26
N VAL A 46 5.64 -2.32 3.01
CA VAL A 46 6.74 -2.45 2.06
C VAL A 46 7.10 -1.11 1.45
N ILE A 47 8.38 -0.95 1.13
CA ILE A 47 8.90 0.04 0.21
C ILE A 47 9.57 -0.71 -0.93
N VAL A 48 9.17 -0.40 -2.16
CA VAL A 48 9.70 -1.01 -3.38
C VAL A 48 10.36 0.10 -4.20
N TYR A 49 11.56 -0.15 -4.68
CA TYR A 49 12.28 0.75 -5.58
C TYR A 49 12.25 0.18 -7.00
N LYS A 50 12.26 1.08 -7.99
CA LYS A 50 12.29 0.73 -9.42
C LYS A 50 13.58 0.02 -9.82
N SER A 51 14.69 0.33 -9.15
CA SER A 51 16.00 -0.28 -9.41
C SER A 51 16.84 -0.39 -8.12
N GLU A 52 17.87 -1.24 -8.17
CA GLU A 52 18.85 -1.39 -7.09
C GLU A 52 19.69 -0.12 -6.86
N GLU A 53 19.81 0.72 -7.88
CA GLU A 53 20.54 1.99 -7.81
C GLU A 53 19.95 2.94 -6.78
N TYR A 54 18.63 2.89 -6.56
CA TYR A 54 17.98 3.62 -5.47
C TYR A 54 18.06 2.83 -4.16
N ARG A 55 17.80 1.52 -4.21
CA ARG A 55 17.73 0.67 -3.01
C ARG A 55 19.03 0.64 -2.21
N LYS A 56 20.19 0.73 -2.87
CA LYS A 56 21.50 0.70 -2.19
C LYS A 56 21.65 1.80 -1.13
N PHE A 57 21.00 2.95 -1.31
CA PHE A 57 21.05 4.07 -0.37
C PHE A 57 20.18 3.86 0.88
N GLN A 58 19.28 2.87 0.88
CA GLN A 58 18.50 2.51 2.07
C GLN A 58 19.30 1.64 3.05
N ILE A 59 20.27 0.86 2.55
CA ILE A 59 20.96 -0.13 3.35
C ILE A 59 22.00 0.57 4.24
N TYR A 60 21.87 0.38 5.55
CA TYR A 60 22.89 0.78 6.50
C TYR A 60 23.94 -0.32 6.63
N SER A 61 25.22 0.04 6.62
CA SER A 61 26.33 -0.88 6.90
C SER A 61 27.42 -0.18 7.72
N TYR A 62 27.99 -0.88 8.70
CA TYR A 62 29.05 -0.37 9.56
C TYR A 62 30.02 -1.49 9.93
N GLY A 63 31.26 -1.38 9.45
CA GLY A 63 32.30 -2.41 9.59
C GLY A 63 33.28 -2.19 10.75
N SER A 64 33.27 -1.02 11.38
CA SER A 64 34.23 -0.67 12.45
C SER A 64 33.68 -0.92 13.86
N TRP A 65 32.65 -1.76 13.98
CA TRP A 65 32.09 -2.14 15.27
C TRP A 65 32.87 -3.32 15.86
N PRO A 66 33.29 -3.28 17.14
CA PRO A 66 33.96 -4.42 17.78
C PRO A 66 33.12 -5.72 17.78
N GLY A 67 31.79 -5.61 17.67
CA GLY A 67 30.88 -6.76 17.53
C GLY A 67 30.86 -7.40 16.14
N GLY A 68 31.68 -6.92 15.20
CA GLY A 68 31.75 -7.39 13.81
C GLY A 68 30.97 -6.52 12.84
N LEU A 69 30.90 -6.97 11.58
CA LEU A 69 30.18 -6.26 10.53
C LEU A 69 28.68 -6.18 10.86
N TYR A 70 28.15 -4.97 10.93
CA TYR A 70 26.72 -4.73 11.11
C TYR A 70 26.09 -4.21 9.82
N GLY A 71 24.92 -4.75 9.47
CA GLY A 71 24.14 -4.28 8.33
C GLY A 71 22.64 -4.37 8.60
N SER A 72 21.88 -3.36 8.16
CA SER A 72 20.43 -3.36 8.28
C SER A 72 19.77 -2.83 7.00
N PRO A 73 18.77 -3.54 6.44
CA PRO A 73 18.04 -3.10 5.26
C PRO A 73 16.93 -2.08 5.58
N SER A 74 16.66 -1.80 6.85
CA SER A 74 15.67 -0.81 7.31
C SER A 74 16.13 -0.18 8.64
N MET A 75 15.29 0.68 9.24
CA MET A 75 15.63 1.36 10.50
C MET A 75 15.88 0.41 11.68
N ALA A 76 15.20 -0.73 11.74
CA ALA A 76 15.28 -1.65 12.87
C ALA A 76 16.31 -2.75 12.63
N GLY A 77 17.11 -3.06 13.65
CA GLY A 77 17.92 -4.29 13.69
C GLY A 77 17.05 -5.52 13.93
N THR A 78 16.74 -5.79 15.20
CA THR A 78 15.76 -6.82 15.59
C THR A 78 14.38 -6.46 15.09
N ARG A 79 13.68 -7.41 14.47
CA ARG A 79 12.38 -7.21 13.82
C ARG A 79 11.40 -8.31 14.24
N PRO A 80 10.10 -8.00 14.41
CA PRO A 80 9.11 -9.00 14.79
C PRO A 80 8.78 -9.90 13.60
N GLY A 81 9.42 -11.07 13.53
CA GLY A 81 9.24 -12.03 12.43
C GLY A 81 7.80 -12.51 12.24
N GLY A 82 7.00 -12.55 13.31
CA GLY A 82 5.59 -12.93 13.26
C GLY A 82 4.75 -12.03 12.33
N ASN A 83 4.98 -10.72 12.35
CA ASN A 83 4.26 -9.78 11.50
C ASN A 83 4.62 -9.97 10.02
N ILE A 84 5.88 -10.30 9.74
CA ILE A 84 6.35 -10.63 8.39
C ILE A 84 5.70 -11.93 7.90
N ALA A 85 5.67 -12.96 8.74
CA ALA A 85 5.03 -14.24 8.43
C ALA A 85 3.52 -14.08 8.20
N ALA A 86 2.84 -13.29 9.03
CA ALA A 86 1.42 -13.00 8.87
C ALA A 86 1.12 -12.18 7.60
N ALA A 87 2.01 -11.27 7.19
CA ALA A 87 1.89 -10.55 5.92
C ALA A 87 1.99 -11.52 4.74
N TRP A 88 2.96 -12.43 4.77
CA TRP A 88 3.08 -13.48 3.76
C TRP A 88 1.84 -14.38 3.73
N ALA A 89 1.38 -14.85 4.88
CA ALA A 89 0.22 -15.72 5.00
C ALA A 89 -1.05 -15.05 4.45
N ALA A 90 -1.31 -13.79 4.79
CA ALA A 90 -2.46 -13.04 4.26
C ALA A 90 -2.41 -12.88 2.72
N MET A 91 -1.24 -12.55 2.17
CA MET A 91 -1.08 -12.45 0.71
C MET A 91 -1.28 -13.80 0.01
N LYS A 92 -0.78 -14.88 0.60
CA LYS A 92 -0.89 -16.23 0.05
C LYS A 92 -2.29 -16.80 0.17
N SER A 93 -3.00 -16.53 1.27
CA SER A 93 -4.35 -17.06 1.50
C SER A 93 -5.40 -16.34 0.66
N LEU A 94 -5.29 -15.02 0.48
CA LEU A 94 -6.21 -14.27 -0.36
C LEU A 94 -5.97 -14.51 -1.85
N GLY A 95 -4.69 -14.53 -2.26
CA GLY A 95 -4.36 -14.57 -3.68
C GLY A 95 -4.93 -13.38 -4.46
N GLU A 96 -4.79 -13.40 -5.79
CA GLU A 96 -5.29 -12.31 -6.63
C GLU A 96 -6.82 -12.22 -6.59
N GLU A 97 -7.51 -13.35 -6.71
CA GLU A 97 -8.98 -13.43 -6.70
C GLU A 97 -9.57 -12.86 -5.41
N GLY A 98 -9.07 -13.29 -4.24
CA GLY A 98 -9.56 -12.77 -2.96
C GLY A 98 -9.34 -11.27 -2.81
N TYR A 99 -8.22 -10.72 -3.32
CA TYR A 99 -8.03 -9.28 -3.34
C TYR A 99 -8.97 -8.55 -4.31
N MET A 100 -9.27 -9.14 -5.47
CA MET A 100 -10.22 -8.57 -6.44
C MET A 100 -11.64 -8.55 -5.87
N ASP A 101 -12.06 -9.61 -5.19
CA ASP A 101 -13.37 -9.68 -4.55
C ASP A 101 -13.53 -8.62 -3.46
N ARG A 102 -12.51 -8.47 -2.60
CA ARG A 102 -12.52 -7.44 -1.56
C ARG A 102 -12.53 -6.04 -2.15
N ALA A 103 -11.79 -5.80 -3.23
CA ALA A 103 -11.82 -4.51 -3.93
C ALA A 103 -13.19 -4.23 -4.54
N ARG A 104 -13.86 -5.24 -5.11
CA ARG A 104 -15.21 -5.11 -5.67
C ARG A 104 -16.23 -4.74 -4.59
N THR A 105 -16.23 -5.47 -3.47
CA THR A 105 -17.10 -5.16 -2.32
C THR A 105 -16.83 -3.76 -1.77
N LEU A 106 -15.56 -3.37 -1.64
CA LEU A 106 -15.19 -2.04 -1.13
C LEU A 106 -15.73 -0.93 -2.04
N MET A 107 -15.61 -1.10 -3.37
CA MET A 107 -16.06 -0.09 -4.33
C MET A 107 -17.59 -0.04 -4.42
N ASP A 108 -18.30 -1.18 -4.41
CA ASP A 108 -19.77 -1.21 -4.34
C ASP A 108 -20.30 -0.44 -3.12
N ILE A 109 -19.73 -0.70 -1.94
CA ILE A 109 -20.10 0.01 -0.71
C ILE A 109 -19.78 1.50 -0.85
N THR A 110 -18.62 1.85 -1.41
CA THR A 110 -18.21 3.24 -1.59
C THR A 110 -19.18 3.98 -2.51
N ASP A 111 -19.58 3.38 -3.62
CA ASP A 111 -20.45 4.03 -4.61
C ASP A 111 -21.88 4.17 -4.07
N ARG A 112 -22.38 3.17 -3.34
CA ARG A 112 -23.68 3.25 -2.64
C ARG A 112 -23.68 4.35 -1.59
N LEU A 113 -22.59 4.48 -0.81
CA LEU A 113 -22.46 5.55 0.18
C LEU A 113 -22.40 6.92 -0.48
N LYS A 114 -21.59 7.09 -1.55
CA LYS A 114 -21.54 8.34 -2.32
C LYS A 114 -22.92 8.75 -2.82
N LYS A 115 -23.65 7.82 -3.45
CA LYS A 115 -25.01 8.06 -3.94
C LYS A 115 -25.94 8.53 -2.83
N GLY A 116 -25.97 7.80 -1.70
CA GLY A 116 -26.82 8.15 -0.57
C GLY A 116 -26.50 9.52 0.01
N ILE A 117 -25.23 9.94 0.03
CA ILE A 117 -24.88 11.28 0.52
C ILE A 117 -25.23 12.36 -0.51
N MET A 118 -25.03 12.12 -1.81
CA MET A 118 -25.43 13.08 -2.84
C MET A 118 -26.95 13.33 -2.89
N GLU A 119 -27.75 12.36 -2.43
CA GLU A 119 -29.21 12.50 -2.28
C GLU A 119 -29.62 13.30 -1.03
N THR A 120 -28.68 13.60 -0.13
CA THR A 120 -28.91 14.45 1.06
C THR A 120 -28.42 15.88 0.82
N GLU A 121 -29.08 16.90 1.37
CA GLU A 121 -28.63 18.31 1.35
C GLU A 121 -27.40 18.58 2.26
N VAL A 122 -26.58 17.56 2.52
CA VAL A 122 -25.39 17.70 3.36
C VAL A 122 -24.23 18.20 2.50
N ASP A 123 -23.78 19.41 2.78
CA ASP A 123 -22.58 19.98 2.15
C ASP A 123 -21.33 19.22 2.63
N LEU A 124 -20.82 18.36 1.74
CA LEU A 124 -19.62 17.57 1.96
C LEU A 124 -18.33 18.28 1.55
N SER A 125 -18.38 19.49 1.01
CA SER A 125 -17.19 20.22 0.53
C SER A 125 -16.12 20.40 1.61
N ALA A 126 -16.50 20.41 2.89
CA ALA A 126 -15.59 20.49 4.04
C ALA A 126 -14.98 19.13 4.47
N CYS A 127 -15.62 18.01 4.16
CA CYS A 127 -15.16 16.66 4.55
C CYS A 127 -14.40 15.95 3.42
N VAL A 128 -14.66 16.34 2.18
CA VAL A 128 -14.15 15.70 0.97
C VAL A 128 -12.97 16.52 0.45
N LEU A 129 -11.82 16.36 1.10
CA LEU A 129 -10.57 16.85 0.53
C LEU A 129 -10.31 16.05 -0.77
N ASN A 130 -10.59 16.70 -1.91
CA ASN A 130 -10.20 16.43 -3.30
C ASN A 130 -11.34 15.90 -4.22
N PRO A 131 -11.57 16.51 -5.41
CA PRO A 131 -12.69 16.22 -6.32
C PRO A 131 -12.50 14.96 -7.18
N LEU A 132 -11.81 13.95 -6.64
CA LEU A 132 -11.71 12.60 -7.24
C LEU A 132 -12.66 11.60 -6.55
N PHE A 133 -13.73 12.12 -5.94
CA PHE A 133 -14.89 11.32 -5.54
C PHE A 133 -15.81 11.14 -6.74
#